data_AF-A0A2E1V652-F1
#
_entry.id   AF-A0A2E1V652-F1
#
_cell.length_a   1.000
_cell.length_b   1.000
_cell.length_c   1.000
_cell.angle_alpha   90.00
_cell.angle_beta   90.00
_cell.angle_gamma   90.00
#
_symmetry.space_group_name_H-M   'P 1'
#
loop_
_entity.id
_entity.type
_entity.pdbx_description
1 polymer ?
#
loop_
_entity_poly.entity_id
_entity_poly.type
_entity_poly.pdbx_seq_one_letter_code
_entity_poly.pdbx_strand_id
1 'polypeptide(L)'
;MKDETKLVHGRRGQKMERLDVRTVNPPIQRGSTYLYDNLQHLADVRAAAAEMGIQSYGISGGDITLHWQEAFCALENGFRGVAVNSGLLACTLPLLSLLDTGDHLLMADSVYDPVRTFCDRYLPRIGISVTYYDPLSTPAELDALTTANTRVVYLETPGSVTFEMLDIPAIAAWAQDRGLRTIIDNTWATGLYFKPLDHGIDISTHAATKYMCGHSDVISGAIVCNEATAPLVEATRTQLGLAIPPDEAYLGLRGLRTMAVRLPVHWQNGLKLAHYLNGRDEVANVLHPAMEQDPGHAIWS
;
A
#
# COMPACT_ATOMS: atom_id res chain seq x y z
N MET A 1 2.38 18.78 9.97
CA MET A 1 3.50 18.96 9.01
C MET A 1 2.92 18.77 7.61
N LYS A 2 3.27 19.61 6.64
CA LYS A 2 2.77 19.47 5.25
C LYS A 2 3.32 18.17 4.62
N ASP A 3 2.59 17.56 3.71
CA ASP A 3 2.96 16.26 3.13
C ASP A 3 4.26 16.35 2.31
N GLU A 4 4.49 17.45 1.60
CA GLU A 4 5.76 17.68 0.88
C GLU A 4 6.95 17.74 1.84
N THR A 5 6.71 18.23 3.07
CA THR A 5 7.74 18.22 4.13
C THR A 5 7.95 16.82 4.68
N LYS A 6 6.87 16.04 4.91
CA LYS A 6 6.97 14.63 5.34
C LYS A 6 7.78 13.81 4.33
N LEU A 7 7.54 14.04 3.03
CA LEU A 7 8.23 13.38 1.93
C LEU A 7 9.73 13.67 1.89
N VAL A 8 10.22 14.77 2.45
CA VAL A 8 11.65 15.15 2.40
C VAL A 8 12.38 14.94 3.72
N HIS A 9 11.70 15.09 4.85
CA HIS A 9 12.34 15.17 6.17
C HIS A 9 12.27 13.86 6.97
N GLY A 10 12.88 13.88 8.17
CA GLY A 10 12.72 12.85 9.20
C GLY A 10 13.65 11.64 9.14
N ARG A 11 14.25 11.31 7.98
CA ARG A 11 15.03 10.07 7.80
C ARG A 11 16.40 10.38 7.18
N ARG A 12 17.36 10.72 8.05
CA ARG A 12 18.73 11.13 7.72
C ARG A 12 19.74 10.07 8.14
N GLY A 13 20.99 10.23 7.70
CA GLY A 13 22.10 9.41 8.16
C GLY A 13 22.30 9.40 9.68
N GLN A 14 22.89 8.31 10.15
CA GLN A 14 23.44 8.24 11.51
C GLN A 14 24.52 9.31 11.68
N LYS A 15 24.71 9.77 12.93
CA LYS A 15 25.70 10.80 13.26
C LYS A 15 27.10 10.22 13.11
N MET A 16 27.94 10.87 12.31
CA MET A 16 29.34 10.50 12.14
C MET A 16 30.13 11.04 13.34
N GLU A 17 30.69 10.15 14.16
CA GLU A 17 31.41 10.55 15.38
C GLU A 17 32.59 11.50 15.12
N ARG A 18 33.37 11.25 14.06
CA ARG A 18 34.59 12.03 13.75
C ARG A 18 34.33 13.51 13.46
N LEU A 19 33.17 13.82 12.89
CA LEU A 19 32.88 15.15 12.33
C LEU A 19 31.62 15.80 12.92
N ASP A 20 30.91 15.12 13.81
CA ASP A 20 29.64 15.57 14.40
C ASP A 20 28.52 15.88 13.37
N VAL A 21 28.62 15.38 12.14
CA VAL A 21 27.69 15.62 11.03
C VAL A 21 26.90 14.37 10.64
N ARG A 22 25.88 14.53 9.77
CA ARG A 22 25.06 13.45 9.22
C ARG A 22 24.95 13.59 7.70
N THR A 23 24.88 12.48 6.98
CA THR A 23 24.49 12.50 5.56
C THR A 23 23.01 12.83 5.41
N VAL A 24 22.64 13.46 4.28
CA VAL A 24 21.23 13.77 3.97
C VAL A 24 20.42 12.48 3.87
N ASN A 25 20.90 11.51 3.10
CA ASN A 25 20.29 10.19 2.99
C ASN A 25 20.84 9.24 4.06
N PRO A 26 20.02 8.32 4.59
CA PRO A 26 20.48 7.25 5.46
C PRO A 26 21.43 6.29 4.73
N PRO A 27 22.38 5.66 5.44
CA PRO A 27 23.26 4.66 4.85
C PRO A 27 22.50 3.38 4.50
N ILE A 28 23.03 2.61 3.55
CA ILE A 28 22.54 1.27 3.22
C ILE A 28 23.27 0.28 4.13
N GLN A 29 22.53 -0.40 4.99
CA GLN A 29 23.05 -1.45 5.87
C GLN A 29 22.80 -2.81 5.22
N ARG A 30 23.88 -3.51 4.84
CA ARG A 30 23.79 -4.86 4.26
C ARG A 30 24.30 -5.88 5.27
N GLY A 31 23.41 -6.74 5.75
CA GLY A 31 23.75 -7.80 6.68
C GLY A 31 22.53 -8.65 7.01
N SER A 32 22.75 -9.94 7.22
CA SER A 32 21.73 -10.87 7.71
C SER A 32 21.82 -11.03 9.23
N THR A 33 23.00 -11.43 9.72
CA THR A 33 23.22 -11.71 11.14
C THR A 33 23.56 -10.43 11.90
N TYR A 34 22.80 -10.15 12.95
CA TYR A 34 23.13 -9.11 13.92
C TYR A 34 24.12 -9.65 14.95
N LEU A 35 25.10 -8.82 15.32
CA LEU A 35 26.06 -9.12 16.39
C LEU A 35 25.51 -8.61 17.72
N TYR A 36 25.84 -9.32 18.79
CA TYR A 36 25.44 -9.00 20.16
C TYR A 36 26.66 -9.04 21.05
N ASP A 37 26.78 -8.08 21.97
CA ASP A 37 27.97 -7.96 22.81
C ASP A 37 28.11 -9.13 23.80
N ASN A 38 26.98 -9.70 24.23
CA ASN A 38 26.90 -10.85 25.11
C ASN A 38 25.48 -11.48 25.07
N LEU A 39 25.28 -12.58 25.79
CA LEU A 39 24.01 -13.31 25.83
C LEU A 39 22.85 -12.50 26.45
N GLN A 40 23.13 -11.61 27.40
CA GLN A 40 22.10 -10.73 27.97
C GLN A 40 21.63 -9.72 26.92
N HIS A 41 22.56 -9.07 26.22
CA HIS A 41 22.24 -8.15 25.13
C HIS A 41 21.42 -8.84 24.02
N LEU A 42 21.74 -10.10 23.68
CA LEU A 42 20.93 -10.90 22.77
C LEU A 42 19.49 -11.10 23.27
N ALA A 43 19.31 -11.45 24.54
CA ALA A 43 17.99 -11.67 25.13
C ALA A 43 17.17 -10.37 25.14
N ASP A 44 17.77 -9.26 25.54
CA ASP A 44 17.13 -7.94 25.61
C ASP A 44 16.69 -7.46 24.23
N VAL A 45 17.56 -7.56 23.21
CA VAL A 45 17.22 -7.16 21.84
C VAL A 45 16.12 -8.04 21.25
N ARG A 46 16.12 -9.35 21.55
CA ARG A 46 15.05 -10.25 21.09
C ARG A 46 13.70 -9.93 21.74
N ALA A 47 13.69 -9.61 23.02
CA ALA A 47 12.47 -9.19 23.71
C ALA A 47 11.93 -7.88 23.12
N ALA A 48 12.79 -6.88 22.95
CA ALA A 48 12.41 -5.60 22.34
C ALA A 48 11.91 -5.75 20.89
N ALA A 49 12.57 -6.59 20.09
CA ALA A 49 12.13 -6.90 18.72
C ALA A 49 10.74 -7.56 18.72
N ALA A 50 10.49 -8.50 19.63
CA ALA A 50 9.20 -9.18 19.76
C ALA A 50 8.08 -8.22 20.16
N GLU A 51 8.34 -7.26 21.06
CA GLU A 51 7.37 -6.19 21.41
C GLU A 51 7.01 -5.31 20.20
N MET A 52 7.94 -5.13 19.26
CA MET A 52 7.72 -4.42 18.00
C MET A 52 7.11 -5.30 16.90
N GLY A 53 6.90 -6.60 17.16
CA GLY A 53 6.38 -7.55 16.18
C GLY A 53 7.37 -7.96 15.09
N ILE A 54 8.68 -7.77 15.32
CA ILE A 54 9.74 -8.09 14.36
C ILE A 54 10.74 -9.11 14.94
N GLN A 55 11.59 -9.67 14.10
CA GLN A 55 12.71 -10.53 14.52
C GLN A 55 14.02 -9.74 14.65
N SER A 56 14.89 -10.13 15.59
CA SER A 56 16.25 -9.60 15.70
C SER A 56 17.20 -10.25 14.67
N TYR A 57 16.85 -10.15 13.39
CA TYR A 57 17.59 -10.71 12.26
C TYR A 57 17.32 -9.88 10.99
N GLY A 58 18.24 -9.89 10.03
CA GLY A 58 18.21 -9.05 8.84
C GLY A 58 16.99 -9.24 7.94
N ILE A 59 16.24 -10.34 8.09
CA ILE A 59 14.94 -10.54 7.41
C ILE A 59 13.87 -9.53 7.85
N SER A 60 14.01 -8.94 9.04
CA SER A 60 13.15 -7.84 9.51
C SER A 60 13.52 -6.48 8.91
N GLY A 61 14.63 -6.42 8.17
CA GLY A 61 15.20 -5.17 7.69
C GLY A 61 16.03 -4.43 8.75
N GLY A 62 16.90 -3.54 8.27
CA GLY A 62 17.67 -2.61 9.10
C GLY A 62 17.03 -1.21 9.11
N ASP A 63 17.81 -0.21 9.57
CA ASP A 63 17.34 1.18 9.72
C ASP A 63 16.77 1.74 8.41
N ILE A 64 17.36 1.38 7.26
CA ILE A 64 16.91 1.88 5.97
C ILE A 64 15.50 1.38 5.61
N THR A 65 15.20 0.13 5.92
CA THR A 65 13.88 -0.48 5.71
C THR A 65 12.85 0.19 6.62
N LEU A 66 13.18 0.36 7.91
CA LEU A 66 12.32 1.08 8.87
C LEU A 66 12.08 2.53 8.44
N HIS A 67 13.13 3.24 8.04
CA HIS A 67 13.03 4.61 7.58
C HIS A 67 12.09 4.75 6.36
N TRP A 68 12.14 3.80 5.43
CA TRP A 68 11.25 3.80 4.28
C TRP A 68 9.80 3.49 4.69
N GLN A 69 9.61 2.45 5.51
CA GLN A 69 8.31 2.07 6.08
C GLN A 69 7.62 3.22 6.80
N GLU A 70 8.34 3.89 7.69
CA GLU A 70 7.82 5.04 8.42
C GLU A 70 7.51 6.22 7.50
N ALA A 71 8.29 6.43 6.44
CA ALA A 71 8.09 7.55 5.52
C ALA A 71 6.77 7.43 4.75
N PHE A 72 6.47 6.25 4.19
CA PHE A 72 5.20 6.06 3.49
C PHE A 72 4.01 5.92 4.46
N CYS A 73 4.24 5.34 5.66
CA CYS A 73 3.21 5.27 6.69
C CYS A 73 2.77 6.66 7.17
N ALA A 74 3.74 7.56 7.42
CA ALA A 74 3.44 8.92 7.85
C ALA A 74 2.75 9.76 6.77
N LEU A 75 2.97 9.43 5.49
CA LEU A 75 2.30 10.09 4.37
C LEU A 75 0.79 9.83 4.40
N GLU A 76 0.38 8.61 4.74
CA GLU A 76 -1.02 8.19 4.81
C GLU A 76 -1.63 8.24 6.22
N ASN A 77 -0.95 8.86 7.17
CA ASN A 77 -1.36 8.93 8.58
C ASN A 77 -1.63 7.54 9.22
N GLY A 78 -0.95 6.51 8.73
CA GLY A 78 -1.13 5.15 9.23
C GLY A 78 -0.41 4.87 10.54
N PHE A 79 -0.76 3.74 11.14
CA PHE A 79 -0.15 3.24 12.38
C PHE A 79 1.16 2.51 12.13
N ARG A 80 1.20 1.63 11.12
CA ARG A 80 2.39 0.86 10.73
C ARG A 80 2.52 0.75 9.22
N GLY A 81 3.72 0.98 8.72
CA GLY A 81 4.10 0.65 7.35
C GLY A 81 4.85 -0.67 7.29
N VAL A 82 4.52 -1.51 6.32
CA VAL A 82 5.12 -2.82 6.08
C VAL A 82 5.63 -2.88 4.64
N ALA A 83 6.92 -3.14 4.47
CA ALA A 83 7.55 -3.21 3.16
C ALA A 83 7.65 -4.67 2.66
N VAL A 84 7.39 -4.88 1.38
CA VAL A 84 7.52 -6.17 0.70
C VAL A 84 8.20 -6.02 -0.66
N ASN A 85 8.67 -7.11 -1.24
CA ASN A 85 9.49 -7.13 -2.45
C ASN A 85 8.71 -7.07 -3.78
N SER A 86 7.38 -6.82 -3.76
CA SER A 86 6.62 -6.49 -4.98
C SER A 86 5.26 -5.87 -4.67
N GLY A 87 4.71 -5.13 -5.63
CA GLY A 87 3.34 -4.62 -5.55
C GLY A 87 2.30 -5.73 -5.42
N LEU A 88 2.44 -6.83 -6.16
CA LEU A 88 1.52 -7.97 -6.04
C LEU A 88 1.52 -8.57 -4.63
N LEU A 89 2.68 -8.63 -3.97
CA LEU A 89 2.74 -9.05 -2.58
C LEU A 89 2.11 -8.03 -1.63
N ALA A 90 2.17 -6.73 -1.94
CA ALA A 90 1.48 -5.72 -1.15
C ALA A 90 -0.04 -5.90 -1.20
N CYS A 91 -0.59 -6.32 -2.34
CA CYS A 91 -2.02 -6.60 -2.49
C CYS A 91 -2.44 -7.94 -1.85
N THR A 92 -1.61 -8.98 -2.00
CA THR A 92 -1.99 -10.36 -1.62
C THR A 92 -1.64 -10.72 -0.17
N LEU A 93 -0.60 -10.14 0.42
CA LEU A 93 -0.22 -10.40 1.81
C LEU A 93 -1.33 -10.00 2.80
N PRO A 94 -1.99 -8.83 2.67
CA PRO A 94 -3.14 -8.48 3.52
C PRO A 94 -4.29 -9.47 3.41
N LEU A 95 -4.60 -9.97 2.20
CA LEU A 95 -5.62 -11.00 2.01
C LEU A 95 -5.28 -12.27 2.79
N LEU A 96 -4.02 -12.74 2.69
CA LEU A 96 -3.53 -13.90 3.44
C LEU A 96 -3.44 -13.66 4.96
N SER A 97 -3.47 -12.40 5.40
CA SER A 97 -3.42 -12.04 6.82
C SER A 97 -4.80 -11.92 7.47
N LEU A 98 -5.86 -11.80 6.66
CA LEU A 98 -7.21 -11.48 7.12
C LEU A 98 -8.24 -12.56 6.79
N LEU A 99 -7.90 -13.52 5.92
CA LEU A 99 -8.80 -14.57 5.46
C LEU A 99 -8.26 -15.94 5.85
N ASP A 100 -9.12 -16.73 6.49
CA ASP A 100 -8.90 -18.13 6.81
C ASP A 100 -9.69 -19.06 5.88
N THR A 101 -9.41 -20.36 5.96
CA THR A 101 -10.15 -21.38 5.21
C THR A 101 -11.66 -21.30 5.53
N GLY A 102 -12.49 -21.22 4.50
CA GLY A 102 -13.95 -21.10 4.60
C GLY A 102 -14.48 -19.67 4.56
N ASP A 103 -13.60 -18.66 4.62
CA ASP A 103 -13.98 -17.26 4.50
C ASP A 103 -14.33 -16.87 3.05
N HIS A 104 -14.98 -15.72 2.94
CA HIS A 104 -15.43 -15.12 1.70
C HIS A 104 -14.88 -13.69 1.54
N LEU A 105 -14.39 -13.40 0.33
CA LEU A 105 -13.85 -12.12 -0.10
C LEU A 105 -14.80 -11.47 -1.13
N LEU A 106 -15.14 -10.20 -0.91
CA LEU A 106 -15.70 -9.34 -1.95
C LEU A 106 -14.57 -8.54 -2.62
N MET A 107 -14.48 -8.63 -3.94
CA MET A 107 -13.39 -8.04 -4.73
C MET A 107 -13.94 -7.17 -5.86
N ALA A 108 -13.44 -5.94 -6.02
CA ALA A 108 -13.82 -5.12 -7.18
C ALA A 108 -13.42 -5.84 -8.48
N ASP A 109 -14.31 -5.91 -9.48
CA ASP A 109 -14.01 -6.65 -10.72
C ASP A 109 -12.96 -5.93 -11.59
N SER A 110 -12.81 -4.61 -11.43
CA SER A 110 -11.75 -3.80 -12.06
C SER A 110 -10.39 -3.91 -11.37
N VAL A 111 -10.19 -4.91 -10.50
CA VAL A 111 -8.91 -5.09 -9.80
C VAL A 111 -7.80 -5.46 -10.79
N TYR A 112 -6.57 -5.03 -10.49
CA TYR A 112 -5.38 -5.38 -11.25
C TYR A 112 -5.30 -6.90 -11.57
N ASP A 113 -5.11 -7.23 -12.85
CA ASP A 113 -5.22 -8.61 -13.38
C ASP A 113 -4.39 -9.69 -12.63
N PRO A 114 -3.14 -9.44 -12.20
CA PRO A 114 -2.41 -10.37 -11.36
C PRO A 114 -3.04 -10.63 -9.97
N VAL A 115 -3.71 -9.64 -9.37
CA VAL A 115 -4.47 -9.82 -8.13
C VAL A 115 -5.71 -10.67 -8.40
N ARG A 116 -6.42 -10.41 -9.50
CA ARG A 116 -7.54 -11.25 -9.96
C ARG A 116 -7.10 -12.70 -10.19
N THR A 117 -5.98 -12.89 -10.88
CA THR A 117 -5.38 -14.22 -11.11
C THR A 117 -5.05 -14.94 -9.80
N PHE A 118 -4.53 -14.22 -8.79
CA PHE A 118 -4.29 -14.78 -7.47
C PHE A 118 -5.60 -15.18 -6.79
N CYS A 119 -6.63 -14.35 -6.87
CA CYS A 119 -7.95 -14.62 -6.32
C CYS A 119 -8.63 -15.82 -7.01
N ASP A 120 -8.51 -15.96 -8.32
CA ASP A 120 -9.11 -17.06 -9.08
C ASP A 120 -8.37 -18.40 -8.88
N ARG A 121 -7.04 -18.36 -8.73
CA ARG A 121 -6.20 -19.56 -8.79
C ARG A 121 -5.62 -20.00 -7.46
N TYR A 122 -5.32 -19.08 -6.55
CA TYR A 122 -4.66 -19.39 -5.29
C TYR A 122 -5.65 -19.47 -4.12
N LEU A 123 -6.51 -18.46 -3.94
CA LEU A 123 -7.44 -18.41 -2.80
C LEU A 123 -8.39 -19.64 -2.72
N PRO A 124 -9.01 -20.11 -3.82
CA PRO A 124 -9.85 -21.32 -3.79
C PRO A 124 -9.09 -22.58 -3.37
N ARG A 125 -7.78 -22.67 -3.67
CA ARG A 125 -6.96 -23.84 -3.29
C ARG A 125 -6.76 -23.95 -1.79
N ILE A 126 -6.88 -22.83 -1.06
CA ILE A 126 -6.83 -22.78 0.41
C ILE A 126 -8.21 -22.59 1.03
N GLY A 127 -9.27 -22.85 0.24
CA GLY A 127 -10.65 -22.85 0.72
C GLY A 127 -11.26 -21.47 0.95
N ILE A 128 -10.70 -20.41 0.36
CA ILE A 128 -11.28 -19.07 0.40
C ILE A 128 -12.11 -18.85 -0.86
N SER A 129 -13.33 -18.38 -0.67
CA SER A 129 -14.25 -18.06 -1.76
C SER A 129 -14.19 -16.57 -2.12
N VAL A 130 -14.43 -16.25 -3.39
CA VAL A 130 -14.36 -14.87 -3.90
C VAL A 130 -15.61 -14.58 -4.72
N THR A 131 -16.25 -13.45 -4.45
CA THR A 131 -17.28 -12.86 -5.32
C THR A 131 -16.79 -11.51 -5.82
N TYR A 132 -16.85 -11.33 -7.14
CA TYR A 132 -16.52 -10.05 -7.77
C TYR A 132 -17.75 -9.15 -7.81
N TYR A 133 -17.56 -7.86 -7.52
CA TYR A 133 -18.61 -6.85 -7.59
C TYR A 133 -18.28 -5.77 -8.62
N ASP A 134 -19.31 -5.20 -9.23
CA ASP A 134 -19.16 -4.05 -10.12
C ASP A 134 -18.57 -2.87 -9.31
N PRO A 135 -17.45 -2.25 -9.73
CA PRO A 135 -16.85 -1.12 -9.02
C PRO A 135 -17.81 0.03 -8.68
N LEU A 136 -18.90 0.19 -9.43
CA LEU A 136 -19.90 1.22 -9.21
C LEU A 136 -21.06 0.78 -8.29
N SER A 137 -20.95 -0.41 -7.68
CA SER A 137 -21.96 -0.96 -6.78
C SER A 137 -22.16 -0.07 -5.55
N THR A 138 -23.41 0.21 -5.25
CA THR A 138 -23.83 0.84 -4.00
C THR A 138 -23.65 -0.10 -2.80
N PRO A 139 -23.57 0.41 -1.56
CA PRO A 139 -23.55 -0.42 -0.37
C PRO A 139 -24.71 -1.43 -0.28
N ALA A 140 -25.88 -1.11 -0.82
CA ALA A 140 -27.03 -2.03 -0.84
C ALA A 140 -26.80 -3.21 -1.81
N GLU A 141 -26.17 -2.96 -2.95
CA GLU A 141 -25.81 -4.01 -3.92
C GLU A 141 -24.68 -4.89 -3.39
N LEU A 142 -23.70 -4.31 -2.70
CA LEU A 142 -22.67 -5.06 -1.99
C LEU A 142 -23.27 -5.99 -0.93
N ASP A 143 -24.27 -5.53 -0.18
CA ASP A 143 -24.95 -6.32 0.85
C ASP A 143 -25.56 -7.60 0.28
N ALA A 144 -26.17 -7.51 -0.90
CA ALA A 144 -26.77 -8.65 -1.60
C ALA A 144 -25.73 -9.71 -2.05
N LEU A 145 -24.46 -9.33 -2.16
CA LEU A 145 -23.35 -10.23 -2.50
C LEU A 145 -22.65 -10.81 -1.26
N THR A 146 -22.95 -10.30 -0.06
CA THR A 146 -22.37 -10.84 1.16
C THR A 146 -22.95 -12.19 1.53
N THR A 147 -22.10 -13.03 2.11
CA THR A 147 -22.46 -14.25 2.83
C THR A 147 -22.13 -14.10 4.32
N ALA A 148 -22.62 -15.02 5.15
CA ALA A 148 -22.27 -15.09 6.57
C ALA A 148 -20.75 -15.26 6.82
N ASN A 149 -20.01 -15.71 5.82
CA ASN A 149 -18.55 -15.91 5.88
C ASN A 149 -17.77 -14.75 5.26
N THR A 150 -18.42 -13.67 4.84
CA THR A 150 -17.71 -12.50 4.30
C THR A 150 -16.87 -11.88 5.42
N ARG A 151 -15.59 -11.66 5.15
CA ARG A 151 -14.66 -11.03 6.10
C ARG A 151 -13.98 -9.80 5.54
N VAL A 152 -13.71 -9.79 4.24
CA VAL A 152 -12.93 -8.74 3.60
C VAL A 152 -13.68 -8.19 2.40
N VAL A 153 -13.68 -6.87 2.26
CA VAL A 153 -13.95 -6.17 1.00
C VAL A 153 -12.65 -5.55 0.50
N TYR A 154 -12.31 -5.82 -0.76
CA TYR A 154 -11.15 -5.28 -1.43
C TYR A 154 -11.59 -4.24 -2.47
N LEU A 155 -10.95 -3.09 -2.44
CA LEU A 155 -11.22 -1.92 -3.26
C LEU A 155 -9.99 -1.58 -4.10
N GLU A 156 -10.20 -0.97 -5.26
CA GLU A 156 -9.14 -0.35 -6.05
C GLU A 156 -9.74 0.89 -6.71
N THR A 157 -9.21 2.07 -6.41
CA THR A 157 -9.73 3.32 -6.98
C THR A 157 -8.61 4.28 -7.40
N PRO A 158 -8.64 4.82 -8.63
CA PRO A 158 -9.49 4.40 -9.75
C PRO A 158 -9.27 2.92 -10.13
N GLY A 159 -10.27 2.27 -10.72
CA GLY A 159 -10.17 0.89 -11.21
C GLY A 159 -9.03 0.70 -12.24
N SER A 160 -8.38 -0.46 -12.25
CA SER A 160 -7.29 -0.74 -13.17
C SER A 160 -7.77 -0.65 -14.62
N VAL A 161 -7.03 0.09 -15.46
CA VAL A 161 -7.29 0.31 -16.90
C VAL A 161 -8.50 1.19 -17.20
N THR A 162 -9.65 0.96 -16.55
CA THR A 162 -10.94 1.58 -16.87
C THR A 162 -11.32 2.75 -15.95
N PHE A 163 -10.57 2.97 -14.87
CA PHE A 163 -10.60 4.18 -14.03
C PHE A 163 -11.93 4.47 -13.30
N GLU A 164 -12.70 3.45 -12.96
CA GLU A 164 -13.91 3.61 -12.15
C GLU A 164 -13.58 4.20 -10.77
N MET A 165 -14.37 5.18 -10.33
CA MET A 165 -14.23 5.79 -9.00
C MET A 165 -15.20 5.15 -8.02
N LEU A 166 -14.67 4.58 -6.93
CA LEU A 166 -15.46 3.97 -5.87
C LEU A 166 -15.74 5.00 -4.78
N ASP A 167 -16.95 5.00 -4.20
CA ASP A 167 -17.26 5.82 -3.02
C ASP A 167 -16.63 5.20 -1.76
N ILE A 168 -15.36 5.51 -1.53
CA ILE A 168 -14.56 4.93 -0.44
C ILE A 168 -15.18 5.18 0.94
N PRO A 169 -15.59 6.42 1.31
CA PRO A 169 -16.24 6.66 2.59
C PRO A 169 -17.53 5.85 2.78
N ALA A 170 -18.37 5.74 1.75
CA ALA A 170 -19.61 4.97 1.86
C ALA A 170 -19.35 3.47 2.04
N ILE A 171 -18.42 2.89 1.28
CA ILE A 171 -18.08 1.46 1.40
C ILE A 171 -17.38 1.19 2.74
N ALA A 172 -16.51 2.08 3.21
CA ALA A 172 -15.84 1.93 4.51
C ALA A 172 -16.84 1.93 5.67
N ALA A 173 -17.80 2.86 5.68
CA ALA A 173 -18.86 2.89 6.69
C ALA A 173 -19.73 1.62 6.66
N TRP A 174 -20.13 1.19 5.45
CA TRP A 174 -20.90 -0.03 5.25
C TRP A 174 -20.17 -1.29 5.76
N ALA A 175 -18.86 -1.38 5.51
CA ALA A 175 -18.02 -2.48 5.95
C ALA A 175 -17.86 -2.48 7.48
N GLN A 176 -17.66 -1.31 8.09
CA GLN A 176 -17.54 -1.14 9.53
C GLN A 176 -18.80 -1.62 10.26
N ASP A 177 -20.00 -1.24 9.78
CA ASP A 177 -21.29 -1.67 10.36
C ASP A 177 -21.47 -3.19 10.39
N ARG A 178 -20.74 -3.91 9.53
CA ARG A 178 -20.79 -5.38 9.39
C ARG A 178 -19.59 -6.07 10.03
N GLY A 179 -18.64 -5.33 10.60
CA GLY A 179 -17.39 -5.88 11.10
C GLY A 179 -16.49 -6.47 10.01
N LEU A 180 -16.66 -6.04 8.75
CA LEU A 180 -15.79 -6.43 7.65
C LEU A 180 -14.51 -5.61 7.66
N ARG A 181 -13.42 -6.20 7.20
CA ARG A 181 -12.14 -5.51 6.96
C ARG A 181 -12.08 -4.98 5.54
N THR A 182 -11.43 -3.83 5.40
CA THR A 182 -11.27 -3.14 4.12
C THR A 182 -9.80 -3.10 3.71
N ILE A 183 -9.54 -3.47 2.45
CA ILE A 183 -8.23 -3.30 1.83
C ILE A 183 -8.43 -2.45 0.58
N ILE A 184 -7.57 -1.47 0.35
CA ILE A 184 -7.56 -0.69 -0.89
C ILE A 184 -6.21 -0.78 -1.59
N ASP A 185 -6.20 -0.97 -2.90
CA ASP A 185 -5.05 -0.61 -3.73
C ASP A 185 -5.10 0.88 -4.03
N ASN A 186 -4.18 1.63 -3.41
CA ASN A 186 -4.07 3.08 -3.51
C ASN A 186 -2.88 3.50 -4.41
N THR A 187 -2.40 2.60 -5.26
CA THR A 187 -1.20 2.81 -6.10
C THR A 187 -1.30 4.07 -6.97
N TRP A 188 -2.48 4.35 -7.52
CA TRP A 188 -2.67 5.46 -8.47
C TRP A 188 -2.62 6.82 -7.80
N ALA A 189 -3.41 7.02 -6.75
CA ALA A 189 -3.47 8.28 -6.03
C ALA A 189 -2.22 8.50 -5.17
N THR A 190 -1.59 7.41 -4.73
CA THR A 190 -0.57 7.40 -3.67
C THR A 190 -1.11 8.00 -2.36
N GLY A 191 -0.30 7.96 -1.29
CA GLY A 191 -0.64 8.69 -0.07
C GLY A 191 -0.64 10.22 -0.19
N LEU A 192 -0.16 10.78 -1.31
CA LEU A 192 -0.11 12.23 -1.52
C LEU A 192 -1.48 12.79 -1.89
N TYR A 193 -2.22 12.13 -2.79
CA TYR A 193 -3.51 12.64 -3.26
C TYR A 193 -4.72 12.02 -2.57
N PHE A 194 -4.59 10.82 -1.99
CA PHE A 194 -5.66 10.20 -1.24
C PHE A 194 -5.11 9.45 -0.02
N LYS A 195 -5.76 9.60 1.14
CA LYS A 195 -5.33 9.00 2.42
C LYS A 195 -6.40 8.04 2.92
N PRO A 196 -6.41 6.78 2.46
CA PRO A 196 -7.58 5.92 2.66
C PRO A 196 -7.92 5.67 4.13
N LEU A 197 -6.91 5.63 5.01
CA LEU A 197 -7.11 5.42 6.45
C LEU A 197 -7.88 6.56 7.11
N ASP A 198 -7.74 7.79 6.61
CA ASP A 198 -8.53 8.95 7.08
C ASP A 198 -10.03 8.81 6.69
N HIS A 199 -10.34 7.92 5.74
CA HIS A 199 -11.69 7.61 5.25
C HIS A 199 -12.22 6.26 5.75
N GLY A 200 -11.62 5.70 6.80
CA GLY A 200 -12.12 4.49 7.46
C GLY A 200 -11.61 3.17 6.88
N ILE A 201 -10.65 3.20 5.94
CA ILE A 201 -10.04 1.98 5.41
C ILE A 201 -9.03 1.38 6.41
N ASP A 202 -9.01 0.06 6.55
CA ASP A 202 -8.12 -0.64 7.48
C ASP A 202 -6.69 -0.80 6.95
N ILE A 203 -6.55 -1.09 5.66
CA ILE A 203 -5.28 -1.36 4.99
C ILE A 203 -5.23 -0.67 3.64
N SER A 204 -4.19 0.12 3.40
CA SER A 204 -3.86 0.73 2.10
C SER A 204 -2.62 0.07 1.52
N THR A 205 -2.69 -0.35 0.26
CA THR A 205 -1.64 -1.10 -0.44
C THR A 205 -1.14 -0.32 -1.64
N HIS A 206 0.15 -0.48 -1.94
CA HIS A 206 0.80 0.18 -3.06
C HIS A 206 1.73 -0.77 -3.78
N ALA A 207 1.61 -0.81 -5.10
CA ALA A 207 2.71 -1.15 -5.98
C ALA A 207 3.73 0.00 -5.98
N ALA A 208 4.57 0.05 -4.95
CA ALA A 208 5.59 1.08 -4.77
C ALA A 208 6.59 1.17 -5.94
N THR A 209 6.72 0.08 -6.71
CA THR A 209 7.32 0.05 -8.08
C THR A 209 6.94 1.25 -8.96
N LYS A 210 5.71 1.77 -8.81
CA LYS A 210 5.13 2.85 -9.63
C LYS A 210 5.57 4.23 -9.14
N TYR A 211 4.64 5.10 -8.74
CA TYR A 211 4.94 6.50 -8.45
C TYR A 211 5.85 6.72 -7.25
N MET A 212 5.82 5.84 -6.25
CA MET A 212 6.65 5.96 -5.04
C MET A 212 8.15 5.84 -5.38
N CYS A 213 8.57 4.78 -6.09
CA CYS A 213 9.92 4.66 -6.64
C CYS A 213 10.14 5.67 -7.77
N GLY A 214 9.28 5.66 -8.79
CA GLY A 214 9.16 6.71 -9.81
C GLY A 214 10.19 6.68 -10.95
N HIS A 215 11.05 5.66 -11.03
CA HIS A 215 12.18 5.62 -11.98
C HIS A 215 12.30 4.29 -12.76
N SER A 216 11.29 3.40 -12.66
CA SER A 216 11.22 2.14 -13.41
C SER A 216 12.41 1.19 -13.20
N ASP A 217 13.05 1.23 -12.03
CA ASP A 217 14.31 0.55 -11.72
C ASP A 217 14.25 -0.34 -10.47
N VAL A 218 13.10 -0.35 -9.76
CA VAL A 218 12.91 -1.12 -8.52
C VAL A 218 11.54 -1.77 -8.51
N ILE A 219 11.49 -3.04 -8.10
CA ILE A 219 10.25 -3.73 -7.77
C ILE A 219 10.09 -3.70 -6.26
N SER A 220 8.99 -3.14 -5.78
CA SER A 220 8.69 -3.08 -4.34
C SER A 220 7.20 -2.90 -4.09
N GLY A 221 6.77 -3.21 -2.87
CA GLY A 221 5.41 -3.00 -2.39
C GLY A 221 5.42 -2.36 -1.00
N ALA A 222 4.39 -1.55 -0.74
CA ALA A 222 4.20 -0.89 0.54
C ALA A 222 2.77 -1.14 1.02
N ILE A 223 2.62 -1.45 2.30
CA ILE A 223 1.34 -1.68 2.97
C ILE A 223 1.28 -0.74 4.16
N VAL A 224 0.23 0.06 4.27
CA VAL A 224 -0.06 0.93 5.41
C VAL A 224 -1.26 0.37 6.14
N CYS A 225 -1.07 0.06 7.42
CA CYS A 225 -2.08 -0.54 8.27
C CYS A 225 -2.54 0.43 9.36
N ASN A 226 -3.80 0.31 9.76
CA ASN A 226 -4.28 0.82 11.04
C ASN A 226 -3.77 -0.03 12.22
N GLU A 227 -4.09 0.39 13.44
CA GLU A 227 -3.63 -0.29 14.66
C GLU A 227 -4.15 -1.73 14.77
N ALA A 228 -5.39 -1.99 14.31
CA ALA A 228 -6.01 -3.30 14.43
C ALA A 228 -5.42 -4.33 13.46
N THR A 229 -5.00 -3.93 12.26
CA THR A 229 -4.51 -4.84 11.21
C THR A 229 -2.99 -4.96 11.17
N ALA A 230 -2.24 -3.99 11.71
CA ALA A 230 -0.79 -4.01 11.70
C ALA A 230 -0.16 -5.29 12.28
N PRO A 231 -0.59 -5.81 13.46
CA PRO A 231 -0.02 -7.03 14.02
C PRO A 231 -0.27 -8.26 13.14
N LEU A 232 -1.43 -8.33 12.48
CA LEU A 232 -1.80 -9.46 11.61
C LEU A 232 -0.92 -9.50 10.37
N VAL A 233 -0.73 -8.35 9.71
CA VAL A 233 0.10 -8.26 8.50
C VAL A 233 1.58 -8.53 8.80
N GLU A 234 2.12 -7.99 9.90
CA GLU A 234 3.52 -8.26 10.29
C GLU A 234 3.75 -9.72 10.68
N ALA A 235 2.79 -10.35 11.36
CA ALA A 235 2.84 -11.77 11.70
C ALA A 235 2.93 -12.62 10.42
N THR A 236 2.02 -12.40 9.46
CA THR A 236 2.01 -13.14 8.19
C THR A 236 3.29 -12.87 7.39
N ARG A 237 3.75 -11.61 7.31
CA ARG A 237 5.02 -11.27 6.63
C ARG A 237 6.19 -12.08 7.20
N THR A 238 6.27 -12.13 8.54
CA THR A 238 7.33 -12.83 9.25
C THR A 238 7.25 -14.35 9.04
N GLN A 239 6.04 -14.92 9.13
CA GLN A 239 5.81 -16.36 8.94
C GLN A 239 6.14 -16.82 7.51
N LEU A 240 5.88 -15.98 6.51
CA LEU A 240 6.23 -16.24 5.11
C LEU A 240 7.69 -15.91 4.77
N GLY A 241 8.46 -15.35 5.71
CA GLY A 241 9.85 -14.97 5.50
C GLY A 241 10.02 -13.87 4.46
N LEU A 242 9.04 -12.97 4.33
CA LEU A 242 9.06 -11.90 3.34
C LEU A 242 9.90 -10.72 3.85
N ALA A 243 10.80 -10.24 3.01
CA ALA A 243 11.65 -9.09 3.29
C ALA A 243 11.86 -8.27 2.01
N ILE A 244 12.09 -6.97 2.17
CA ILE A 244 12.65 -6.13 1.10
C ILE A 244 14.16 -6.00 1.30
N PRO A 245 14.98 -6.11 0.25
CA PRO A 245 16.40 -5.87 0.40
C PRO A 245 16.70 -4.36 0.63
N PRO A 246 17.81 -4.04 1.31
CA PRO A 246 18.07 -2.70 1.82
C PRO A 246 18.33 -1.67 0.71
N ASP A 247 18.81 -2.12 -0.45
CA ASP A 247 19.06 -1.28 -1.62
C ASP A 247 17.75 -0.79 -2.25
N GLU A 248 16.75 -1.66 -2.35
CA GLU A 248 15.41 -1.34 -2.85
C GLU A 248 14.67 -0.43 -1.87
N ALA A 249 14.81 -0.67 -0.56
CA ALA A 249 14.28 0.24 0.47
C ALA A 249 14.90 1.64 0.37
N TYR A 250 16.22 1.72 0.14
CA TYR A 250 16.91 2.99 -0.09
C TYR A 250 16.38 3.73 -1.32
N LEU A 251 16.25 3.02 -2.44
CA LEU A 251 15.75 3.60 -3.69
C LEU A 251 14.28 4.02 -3.57
N GLY A 252 13.45 3.24 -2.87
CA GLY A 252 12.09 3.62 -2.50
C GLY A 252 12.04 4.92 -1.69
N LEU A 253 12.85 5.01 -0.63
CA LEU A 253 12.95 6.23 0.19
C LEU A 253 13.43 7.43 -0.62
N ARG A 254 14.40 7.23 -1.52
CA ARG A 254 14.90 8.27 -2.43
C ARG A 254 13.81 8.73 -3.40
N GLY A 255 13.02 7.80 -3.95
CA GLY A 255 11.92 8.08 -4.86
C GLY A 255 10.84 8.97 -4.25
N LEU A 256 10.49 8.73 -2.99
CA LEU A 256 9.51 9.55 -2.25
C LEU A 256 9.88 11.03 -2.20
N ARG A 257 11.19 11.35 -2.13
CA ARG A 257 11.68 12.74 -1.97
C ARG A 257 11.31 13.66 -3.14
N THR A 258 11.06 13.10 -4.32
CA THR A 258 10.68 13.87 -5.52
C THR A 258 9.23 13.64 -5.94
N MET A 259 8.46 12.84 -5.20
CA MET A 259 7.09 12.51 -5.58
C MET A 259 6.20 13.76 -5.68
N ALA A 260 6.33 14.68 -4.72
CA ALA A 260 5.57 15.95 -4.71
C ALA A 260 5.90 16.91 -5.87
N VAL A 261 7.03 16.73 -6.55
CA VAL A 261 7.38 17.54 -7.74
C VAL A 261 7.15 16.79 -9.05
N ARG A 262 7.18 15.46 -9.03
CA ARG A 262 6.87 14.62 -10.20
C ARG A 262 5.36 14.55 -10.46
N LEU A 263 4.57 14.27 -9.44
CA LEU A 263 3.14 14.02 -9.60
C LEU A 263 2.35 15.21 -10.16
N PRO A 264 2.62 16.47 -9.80
CA PRO A 264 1.95 17.61 -10.44
C PRO A 264 2.23 17.71 -11.94
N VAL A 265 3.44 17.33 -12.39
CA VAL A 265 3.78 17.32 -13.82
C VAL A 265 3.07 16.16 -14.54
N HIS A 266 3.00 14.98 -13.92
CA HIS A 266 2.21 13.86 -14.44
C HIS A 266 0.73 14.24 -14.60
N TRP A 267 0.17 14.87 -13.57
CA TRP A 267 -1.20 15.38 -13.57
C TRP A 267 -1.45 16.36 -14.72
N GLN A 268 -0.65 17.43 -14.82
CA GLN A 268 -0.81 18.47 -15.84
C GLN A 268 -0.72 17.89 -17.27
N ASN A 269 0.26 17.01 -17.50
CA ASN A 269 0.46 16.40 -18.82
C ASN A 269 -0.66 15.40 -19.14
N GLY A 270 -1.07 14.57 -18.17
CA GLY A 270 -2.15 13.60 -18.32
C GLY A 270 -3.47 14.27 -18.67
N LEU A 271 -3.84 15.31 -17.92
CA LEU A 271 -5.09 16.05 -18.16
C LEU A 271 -5.06 16.80 -19.50
N LYS A 272 -3.93 17.42 -19.86
CA LYS A 272 -3.77 18.06 -21.17
C LYS A 272 -3.97 17.06 -22.32
N LEU A 273 -3.43 15.85 -22.18
CA LEU A 273 -3.61 14.80 -23.18
C LEU A 273 -5.06 14.29 -23.21
N ALA A 274 -5.69 14.10 -22.05
CA ALA A 274 -7.09 13.69 -21.95
C ALA A 274 -8.02 14.68 -22.68
N HIS A 275 -7.85 16.00 -22.44
CA HIS A 275 -8.61 17.02 -23.16
C HIS A 275 -8.33 17.04 -24.66
N TYR A 276 -7.06 16.89 -25.05
CA TYR A 276 -6.69 16.84 -26.47
C TYR A 276 -7.35 15.64 -27.18
N LEU A 277 -7.30 14.45 -26.57
CA LEU A 277 -7.87 13.22 -27.12
C LEU A 277 -9.40 13.26 -27.13
N ASN A 278 -10.04 13.89 -26.15
CA ASN A 278 -11.50 14.00 -26.09
C ASN A 278 -12.10 14.81 -27.26
N GLY A 279 -11.30 15.63 -27.94
CA GLY A 279 -11.71 16.37 -29.13
C GLY A 279 -11.38 15.70 -30.47
N ARG A 280 -10.96 14.43 -30.47
CA ARG A 280 -10.55 13.70 -31.68
C ARG A 280 -11.65 12.79 -32.18
N ASP A 281 -11.99 12.90 -33.46
CA ASP A 281 -12.98 12.02 -34.11
C ASP A 281 -12.57 10.53 -34.09
N GLU A 282 -11.26 10.25 -34.01
CA GLU A 282 -10.74 8.88 -33.94
C GLU A 282 -10.83 8.24 -32.54
N VAL A 283 -11.18 9.02 -31.52
CA VAL A 283 -11.23 8.57 -30.12
C VAL A 283 -12.69 8.39 -29.70
N ALA A 284 -13.07 7.14 -29.43
CA ALA A 284 -14.44 6.84 -29.02
C ALA A 284 -14.77 7.33 -27.61
N ASN A 285 -13.81 7.21 -26.68
CA ASN A 285 -14.00 7.65 -25.29
C ASN A 285 -12.65 7.96 -24.61
N VAL A 286 -12.66 8.84 -23.63
CA VAL A 286 -11.55 9.14 -22.73
C VAL A 286 -11.98 8.85 -21.31
N LEU A 287 -11.35 7.84 -20.69
CA LEU A 287 -11.57 7.45 -19.31
C LEU A 287 -10.54 8.16 -18.43
N HIS A 288 -10.96 9.20 -17.73
CA HIS A 288 -10.07 9.97 -16.87
C HIS A 288 -10.89 10.72 -15.79
N PRO A 289 -10.79 10.34 -14.50
CA PRO A 289 -11.67 10.84 -13.44
C PRO A 289 -11.68 12.36 -13.25
N ALA A 290 -10.59 13.03 -13.63
CA ALA A 290 -10.49 14.49 -13.62
C ALA A 290 -11.36 15.21 -14.68
N MET A 291 -11.89 14.49 -15.67
CA MET A 291 -12.69 15.08 -16.74
C MET A 291 -14.13 15.22 -16.27
N GLU A 292 -14.75 16.39 -16.46
CA GLU A 292 -16.10 16.68 -15.95
C GLU A 292 -17.19 15.72 -16.45
N GLN A 293 -17.01 15.13 -17.64
CA GLN A 293 -17.93 14.16 -18.21
C GLN A 293 -17.72 12.72 -17.71
N ASP A 294 -16.65 12.46 -16.96
CA ASP A 294 -16.40 11.14 -16.39
C ASP A 294 -17.48 10.81 -15.34
N PRO A 295 -18.13 9.63 -15.38
CA PRO A 295 -19.16 9.28 -14.42
C PRO A 295 -18.68 9.33 -12.96
N GLY A 296 -17.40 9.08 -12.72
CA GLY A 296 -16.76 9.12 -11.41
C GLY A 296 -16.28 10.50 -10.98
N HIS A 297 -16.44 11.56 -11.80
CA HIS A 297 -15.86 12.87 -11.54
C HIS A 297 -16.28 13.47 -10.20
N ALA A 298 -17.55 13.33 -9.84
CA ALA A 298 -18.08 13.88 -8.58
C ALA A 298 -17.50 13.20 -7.33
N ILE A 299 -17.06 11.94 -7.44
CA ILE A 299 -16.35 11.23 -6.37
C ILE A 299 -14.87 11.66 -6.35
N TRP A 300 -14.30 11.92 -7.52
CA TRP A 300 -12.91 12.33 -7.68
C TRP A 300 -12.62 13.77 -7.17
N SER A 301 -13.54 14.71 -7.38
CA SER A 301 -13.39 16.15 -7.12
C SER A 301 -13.49 16.55 -5.65
#